data_AF-A0A495RRS2-F1
#
_entry.id   AF-A0A495RRS2-F1
#
_cell.length_a   1.000
_cell.length_b   1.000
_cell.length_c   1.000
_cell.angle_alpha   90.00
_cell.angle_beta   90.00
_cell.angle_gamma   90.00
#
_symmetry.space_group_name_H-M   'P 1'
#
loop_
_entity.id
_entity.type
_entity.pdbx_description
1 polymer ?
#
loop_
_entity_poly.entity_id
_entity_poly.type
_entity_poly.pdbx_seq_one_letter_code
_entity_poly.pdbx_strand_id
1 'polypeptide(L)'
;MEPTLNPDPALIAALRSDLSAAGYRADAVRSVWGPVADTAVGHGLHGPALAALAPRTDALATLARLLFLGVRTDRDAVARALPTLGAHGLVDLGFARIDGDAVVPSVLVRPQDAAGASDDTVRWWIASDLDEAALGGALPTGHVLGVGGASLTLAGLQLTTPARRVLDVGTGCGIQALRAHLALSDPSAPHTRAPTDAEAPIVATDVSGRALLFTRINALLNDAEGIETRLGSLFEPVAGEQFDRVVSNPPFVITPRVAGVPEYEYRDAGYAGDDLVAAFVSGVGAVLAPGGTAQLLGNWEYRAGQDGLQRVREWVAASPVPLEAWVIERERLDPLAYAELWVRDGGTAPGTAGYGALVDAWLADFAAREVDAVGFGYLLLRRPASAIPALARYERITHPLPEGGALGAHLGAALAAFDALEQFDDAALAAARTIVADDVTEARHHLPGAEAPSVIELRQGGGLGRTLEVDPALAALVGASDGELTVGQLSDAIAELLEVDAAALRADLLPRVRELVFIGMLRLA
;
A
#
# COMPACT_ATOMS: atom_id res chain seq x y z
N MET A 1 -26.63 5.53 21.85
CA MET A 1 -26.89 5.94 20.46
C MET A 1 -25.57 6.45 19.94
N GLU A 2 -25.05 5.84 18.90
CA GLU A 2 -23.75 6.18 18.33
C GLU A 2 -23.83 7.60 17.73
N PRO A 3 -22.84 8.48 18.00
CA PRO A 3 -22.89 9.83 17.47
C PRO A 3 -22.84 9.80 15.93
N THR A 4 -23.78 10.52 15.32
CA THR A 4 -23.85 10.65 13.86
C THR A 4 -22.77 11.63 13.41
N LEU A 5 -21.86 11.18 12.53
CA LEU A 5 -20.83 12.04 11.96
C LEU A 5 -21.47 13.14 11.10
N ASN A 6 -21.01 14.37 11.27
CA ASN A 6 -21.53 15.53 10.55
C ASN A 6 -20.38 16.22 9.79
N PRO A 7 -20.27 16.03 8.46
CA PRO A 7 -19.21 16.62 7.64
C PRO A 7 -19.50 18.10 7.32
N ASP A 8 -19.74 18.93 8.34
CA ASP A 8 -19.98 20.36 8.19
C ASP A 8 -18.68 21.09 7.82
N PRO A 9 -18.60 21.75 6.64
CA PRO A 9 -17.37 22.37 6.17
C PRO A 9 -16.84 23.49 7.08
N ALA A 10 -17.73 24.26 7.72
CA ALA A 10 -17.32 25.39 8.56
C ALA A 10 -16.73 24.89 9.88
N LEU A 11 -17.34 23.88 10.49
CA LEU A 11 -16.81 23.25 11.70
C LEU A 11 -15.48 22.52 11.41
N ILE A 12 -15.36 21.83 10.28
CA ILE A 12 -14.10 21.17 9.90
C ILE A 12 -12.99 22.19 9.64
N ALA A 13 -13.30 23.33 8.99
CA ALA A 13 -12.32 24.40 8.81
C ALA A 13 -11.88 25.02 10.15
N ALA A 14 -12.81 25.20 11.10
CA ALA A 14 -12.48 25.64 12.46
C ALA A 14 -11.58 24.62 13.18
N LEU A 15 -11.87 23.32 13.08
CA LEU A 15 -11.01 22.26 13.60
C LEU A 15 -9.60 22.36 13.02
N ARG A 16 -9.47 22.40 11.68
CA ARG A 16 -8.19 22.51 10.99
C ARG A 16 -7.38 23.71 11.47
N SER A 17 -8.01 24.88 11.60
CA SER A 17 -7.36 26.10 12.09
C SER A 17 -6.78 25.90 13.49
N ASP A 18 -7.57 25.33 14.40
CA ASP A 18 -7.15 25.09 15.78
C ASP A 18 -6.03 24.02 15.87
N LEU A 19 -6.12 22.92 15.12
CA LEU A 19 -5.06 21.89 15.05
C LEU A 19 -3.73 22.48 14.54
N SER A 20 -3.81 23.35 13.53
CA SER A 20 -2.66 24.07 12.98
C SER A 20 -2.04 25.01 14.02
N ALA A 21 -2.86 25.84 14.67
CA ALA A 21 -2.41 26.79 15.68
C ALA A 21 -1.80 26.11 16.92
N ALA A 22 -2.30 24.93 17.29
CA ALA A 22 -1.75 24.13 18.36
C ALA A 22 -0.44 23.40 18.01
N GLY A 23 0.00 23.45 16.74
CA GLY A 23 1.15 22.70 16.26
C GLY A 23 0.95 21.19 16.36
N TYR A 24 -0.29 20.71 16.22
CA TYR A 24 -0.65 19.30 16.35
C TYR A 24 -0.12 18.49 15.16
N ARG A 25 1.14 18.08 15.22
CA ARG A 25 1.84 17.36 14.14
C ARG A 25 2.49 16.08 14.67
N ALA A 26 2.77 15.14 13.78
CA ALA A 26 3.31 13.83 14.17
C ALA A 26 4.68 13.96 14.86
N ASP A 27 5.59 14.77 14.32
CA ASP A 27 6.89 15.09 14.94
C ASP A 27 6.74 15.73 16.34
N ALA A 28 5.80 16.67 16.47
CA ALA A 28 5.56 17.39 17.72
C ALA A 28 4.99 16.48 18.81
N VAL A 29 4.00 15.64 18.46
CA VAL A 29 3.40 14.66 19.37
C VAL A 29 4.46 13.64 19.82
N ARG A 30 5.22 13.07 18.88
CA ARG A 30 6.30 12.11 19.18
C ARG A 30 7.38 12.70 20.09
N SER A 31 7.74 13.96 19.88
CA SER A 31 8.73 14.66 20.70
C SER A 31 8.26 14.87 22.14
N VAL A 32 6.95 14.97 22.38
CA VAL A 32 6.40 15.17 23.73
C VAL A 32 6.55 13.91 24.59
N TRP A 33 6.30 12.72 24.05
CA TRP A 33 6.37 11.47 24.83
C TRP A 33 7.65 10.65 24.62
N GLY A 34 8.41 10.92 23.58
CA GLY A 34 9.70 10.29 23.29
C GLY A 34 9.59 8.89 22.66
N PRO A 35 10.70 8.37 22.12
CA PRO A 35 10.70 7.18 21.25
C PRO A 35 10.16 5.91 21.94
N VAL A 36 10.43 5.73 23.24
CA VAL A 36 9.95 4.56 23.99
C VAL A 36 8.43 4.56 24.10
N ALA A 37 7.84 5.71 24.43
CA ALA A 37 6.39 5.83 24.50
C ALA A 37 5.75 5.71 23.11
N ASP A 38 6.43 6.20 22.06
CA ASP A 38 5.96 6.09 20.69
C ASP A 38 5.86 4.64 20.22
N THR A 39 6.90 3.83 20.46
CA THR A 39 6.87 2.39 20.21
C THR A 39 5.76 1.71 21.02
N ALA A 40 5.57 2.10 22.29
CA ALA A 40 4.50 1.54 23.12
C ALA A 40 3.10 1.85 22.56
N VAL A 41 2.87 3.08 22.08
CA VAL A 41 1.61 3.47 21.44
C VAL A 41 1.37 2.66 20.16
N GLY A 42 2.41 2.41 19.36
CA GLY A 42 2.33 1.50 18.20
C GLY A 42 1.93 0.06 18.56
N HIS A 43 2.12 -0.36 19.81
CA HIS A 43 1.68 -1.65 20.34
C HIS A 43 0.34 -1.59 21.10
N GLY A 44 -0.40 -0.48 21.01
CA GLY A 44 -1.66 -0.25 21.74
C GLY A 44 -1.49 0.07 23.23
N LEU A 45 -0.28 0.33 23.70
CA LEU A 45 0.01 0.64 25.11
C LEU A 45 0.08 2.15 25.34
N HIS A 46 -1.05 2.76 25.73
CA HIS A 46 -1.14 4.21 25.95
C HIS A 46 -0.48 4.70 27.24
N GLY A 47 -0.21 3.82 28.22
CA GLY A 47 0.28 4.19 29.55
C GLY A 47 1.53 5.10 29.56
N PRO A 48 2.62 4.74 28.86
CA PRO A 48 3.83 5.57 28.79
C PRO A 48 3.58 6.96 28.20
N ALA A 49 2.78 7.06 27.14
CA ALA A 49 2.42 8.34 26.52
C ALA A 49 1.58 9.21 27.46
N LEU A 50 0.59 8.61 28.14
CA LEU A 50 -0.24 9.33 29.13
C LEU A 50 0.58 9.84 30.31
N ALA A 51 1.56 9.06 30.78
CA ALA A 51 2.47 9.48 31.85
C ALA A 51 3.33 10.68 31.43
N ALA A 52 3.87 10.66 30.20
CA ALA A 52 4.63 11.79 29.65
C ALA A 52 3.77 13.04 29.44
N LEU A 53 2.49 12.86 29.08
CA LEU A 53 1.55 13.95 28.91
C LEU A 53 1.07 14.52 30.25
N ALA A 54 0.94 13.73 31.31
CA ALA A 54 0.34 14.13 32.59
C ALA A 54 0.73 15.52 33.15
N PRO A 55 2.02 15.95 33.17
CA PRO A 55 2.40 17.26 33.72
C PRO A 55 2.05 18.45 32.82
N ARG A 56 1.54 18.23 31.60
CA ARG A 56 1.35 19.26 30.58
C ARG A 56 -0.11 19.70 30.43
N THR A 57 -0.35 20.99 30.30
CA THR A 57 -1.69 21.57 30.13
C THR A 57 -1.85 22.41 28.87
N ASP A 58 -0.84 22.41 28.00
CA ASP A 58 -0.88 23.09 26.71
C ASP A 58 -1.80 22.39 25.69
N ALA A 59 -2.12 23.09 24.61
CA ALA A 59 -3.04 22.63 23.58
C ALA A 59 -2.58 21.31 22.94
N LEU A 60 -1.30 21.18 22.59
CA LEU A 60 -0.75 19.96 21.99
C LEU A 60 -0.96 18.74 22.90
N ALA A 61 -0.66 18.86 24.19
CA ALA A 61 -0.88 17.76 25.13
C ALA A 61 -2.36 17.42 25.34
N THR A 62 -3.24 18.43 25.31
CA THR A 62 -4.70 18.24 25.40
C THR A 62 -5.24 17.49 24.18
N LEU A 63 -4.83 17.90 22.98
CA LEU A 63 -5.24 17.26 21.72
C LEU A 63 -4.64 15.86 21.58
N ALA A 64 -3.40 15.63 21.98
CA ALA A 64 -2.80 14.29 21.98
C ALA A 64 -3.56 13.32 22.89
N ARG A 65 -4.00 13.75 24.08
CA ARG A 65 -4.84 12.89 24.95
C ARG A 65 -6.19 12.61 24.32
N LEU A 66 -6.90 13.65 23.89
CA LEU A 66 -8.28 13.54 23.42
C LEU A 66 -8.38 12.86 22.05
N LEU A 67 -7.64 13.36 21.06
CA LEU A 67 -7.80 13.02 19.66
C LEU A 67 -6.80 11.96 19.18
N PHE A 68 -5.61 11.83 19.79
CA PHE A 68 -4.66 10.78 19.41
C PHE A 68 -4.90 9.48 20.17
N LEU A 69 -5.01 9.57 21.50
CA LEU A 69 -5.09 8.41 22.40
C LEU A 69 -6.53 8.03 22.78
N GLY A 70 -7.53 8.82 22.37
CA GLY A 70 -8.94 8.55 22.64
C GLY A 70 -9.31 8.69 24.12
N VAL A 71 -8.61 9.52 24.89
CA VAL A 71 -8.81 9.63 26.35
C VAL A 71 -9.70 10.82 26.69
N ARG A 72 -10.69 10.57 27.56
CA ARG A 72 -11.57 11.63 28.10
C ARG A 72 -10.73 12.76 28.72
N THR A 73 -11.08 14.00 28.41
CA THR A 73 -10.26 15.17 28.77
C THR A 73 -11.14 16.29 29.31
N ASP A 74 -10.62 17.09 30.24
CA ASP A 74 -11.31 18.24 30.85
C ASP A 74 -11.85 19.21 29.78
N ARG A 75 -13.12 19.58 29.88
CA ARG A 75 -13.84 20.38 28.89
C ARG A 75 -13.25 21.77 28.74
N ASP A 76 -12.83 22.40 29.83
CA ASP A 76 -12.26 23.74 29.78
C ASP A 76 -10.86 23.71 29.14
N ALA A 77 -10.08 22.65 29.35
CA ALA A 77 -8.83 22.40 28.63
C ALA A 77 -9.08 22.22 27.13
N VAL A 78 -10.09 21.44 26.73
CA VAL A 78 -10.46 21.26 25.33
C VAL A 78 -10.90 22.58 24.70
N ALA A 79 -11.71 23.39 25.39
CA ALA A 79 -12.12 24.71 24.90
C ALA A 79 -10.94 25.68 24.72
N ARG A 80 -9.91 25.60 25.57
CA ARG A 80 -8.66 26.38 25.39
C ARG A 80 -7.80 25.86 24.24
N ALA A 81 -7.78 24.55 24.02
CA ALA A 81 -7.01 23.92 22.94
C ALA A 81 -7.66 24.11 21.56
N LEU A 82 -8.98 24.30 21.53
CA LEU A 82 -9.80 24.53 20.33
C LEU A 82 -10.56 25.86 20.46
N PRO A 83 -9.88 27.02 20.41
CA PRO A 83 -10.51 28.31 20.66
C PRO A 83 -11.56 28.71 19.61
N THR A 84 -11.49 28.16 18.40
CA THR A 84 -12.43 28.47 17.31
C THR A 84 -13.58 27.47 17.28
N LEU A 85 -13.29 26.17 17.32
CA LEU A 85 -14.29 25.11 17.27
C LEU A 85 -15.01 24.90 18.61
N GLY A 86 -14.24 24.93 19.70
CA GLY A 86 -14.70 24.59 21.05
C GLY A 86 -15.10 23.13 21.24
N ALA A 87 -15.39 22.77 22.49
CA ALA A 87 -15.86 21.43 22.84
C ALA A 87 -17.24 21.10 22.22
N HIS A 88 -18.13 22.09 22.07
CA HIS A 88 -19.43 21.88 21.44
C HIS A 88 -19.30 21.63 19.94
N GLY A 89 -18.38 22.29 19.24
CA GLY A 89 -18.14 22.00 17.83
C GLY A 89 -17.67 20.56 17.58
N LEU A 90 -16.89 19.97 18.51
CA LEU A 90 -16.59 18.53 18.46
C LEU A 90 -17.83 17.64 18.61
N VAL A 91 -18.80 18.06 19.44
CA VAL A 91 -20.08 17.35 19.58
C VAL A 91 -20.90 17.48 18.31
N ASP A 92 -20.98 18.68 17.73
CA ASP A 92 -21.73 18.96 16.51
C ASP A 92 -21.15 18.25 15.28
N LEU A 93 -19.84 17.98 15.27
CA LEU A 93 -19.18 17.11 14.28
C LEU A 93 -19.42 15.61 14.51
N GLY A 94 -19.91 15.22 15.68
CA GLY A 94 -20.02 13.82 16.11
C GLY A 94 -18.69 13.20 16.58
N PHE A 95 -17.66 14.02 16.84
CA PHE A 95 -16.32 13.56 17.25
C PHE A 95 -16.21 13.29 18.74
N ALA A 96 -17.12 13.81 19.53
CA ALA A 96 -17.13 13.62 20.97
C ALA A 96 -18.53 13.79 21.55
N ARG A 97 -18.67 13.47 22.84
CA ARG A 97 -19.81 13.87 23.68
C ARG A 97 -19.29 14.59 24.92
N ILE A 98 -20.13 15.44 25.50
CA ILE A 98 -19.84 16.07 26.80
C ILE A 98 -20.52 15.24 27.90
N ASP A 99 -19.73 14.84 28.89
CA ASP A 99 -20.16 14.12 30.09
C ASP A 99 -19.68 14.90 31.32
N GLY A 100 -20.58 15.74 31.86
CA GLY A 100 -20.25 16.65 32.96
C GLY A 100 -19.21 17.70 32.57
N ASP A 101 -18.06 17.67 33.25
CA ASP A 101 -16.90 18.52 33.02
C ASP A 101 -15.89 17.90 32.03
N ALA A 102 -16.17 16.74 31.45
CA ALA A 102 -15.29 16.06 30.52
C ALA A 102 -15.86 16.00 29.11
N VAL A 103 -14.95 16.05 28.13
CA VAL A 103 -15.19 15.70 26.73
C VAL A 103 -14.72 14.26 26.54
N VAL A 104 -15.62 13.38 26.09
CA VAL A 104 -15.33 11.97 25.81
C VAL A 104 -15.30 11.79 24.30
N PRO A 105 -14.16 11.39 23.71
CA PRO A 105 -14.05 11.27 22.26
C PRO A 105 -14.89 10.10 21.76
N SER A 106 -15.25 10.18 20.49
CA SER A 106 -15.95 9.15 19.70
C SER A 106 -15.25 8.90 18.37
N VAL A 107 -14.23 9.71 18.06
CA VAL A 107 -13.41 9.68 16.86
C VAL A 107 -11.97 9.97 17.29
N LEU A 108 -11.00 9.31 16.66
CA LEU A 108 -9.60 9.69 16.72
C LEU A 108 -9.29 10.65 15.58
N VAL A 109 -8.39 11.61 15.80
CA VAL A 109 -7.81 12.46 14.75
C VAL A 109 -6.29 12.43 14.92
N ARG A 110 -5.61 11.69 14.05
CA ARG A 110 -4.16 11.46 14.15
C ARG A 110 -3.41 12.23 13.06
N PRO A 111 -2.32 12.96 13.40
CA PRO A 111 -1.43 13.52 12.40
C PRO A 111 -0.78 12.40 11.59
N GLN A 112 -0.75 12.56 10.27
CA GLN A 112 -0.18 11.62 9.32
C GLN A 112 0.71 12.36 8.32
N ASP A 113 1.99 12.02 8.32
CA ASP A 113 2.93 12.55 7.33
C ASP A 113 2.91 11.68 6.07
N ALA A 114 3.14 12.31 4.91
CA ALA A 114 3.32 11.66 3.62
C ALA A 114 4.41 12.39 2.82
N ALA A 115 5.13 11.66 1.96
CA ALA A 115 6.03 12.27 0.99
C ALA A 115 5.21 13.01 -0.08
N GLY A 116 5.56 14.26 -0.36
CA GLY A 116 4.99 15.10 -1.42
C GLY A 116 5.76 15.01 -2.74
N ALA A 117 5.29 15.76 -3.74
CA ALA A 117 6.08 16.03 -4.93
C ALA A 117 7.23 16.97 -4.52
N SER A 118 8.49 16.59 -4.78
CA SER A 118 9.73 17.34 -4.46
C SER A 118 10.18 17.43 -3.00
N ASP A 119 10.44 16.29 -2.33
CA ASP A 119 11.03 16.18 -0.97
C ASP A 119 10.29 16.89 0.18
N ASP A 120 9.21 17.62 -0.13
CA ASP A 120 8.33 18.23 0.85
C ASP A 120 7.50 17.17 1.56
N THR A 121 7.39 17.29 2.88
CA THR A 121 6.50 16.43 3.68
C THR A 121 5.11 17.06 3.71
N VAL A 122 4.15 16.36 3.10
CA VAL A 122 2.72 16.68 3.25
C VAL A 122 2.27 16.21 4.63
N ARG A 123 1.53 17.08 5.32
CA ARG A 123 1.05 16.84 6.68
C ARG A 123 -0.47 16.82 6.67
N TRP A 124 -1.02 15.68 7.05
CA TRP A 124 -2.46 15.49 7.14
C TRP A 124 -2.91 15.22 8.58
N TRP A 125 -4.20 15.41 8.80
CA TRP A 125 -4.91 14.86 9.94
C TRP A 125 -5.95 13.86 9.45
N ILE A 126 -5.92 12.66 10.01
CA ILE A 126 -6.84 11.59 9.61
C ILE A 126 -7.76 11.26 10.77
N ALA A 127 -9.05 11.51 10.56
CA ALA A 127 -10.13 11.10 11.42
C ALA A 127 -10.54 9.64 11.15
N SER A 128 -10.75 8.87 12.21
CA SER A 128 -11.21 7.48 12.15
C SER A 128 -11.97 7.10 13.42
N ASP A 129 -12.52 5.89 13.47
CA ASP A 129 -13.10 5.38 14.70
C ASP A 129 -12.04 5.17 15.81
N LEU A 130 -12.53 5.04 17.04
CA LEU A 130 -11.71 4.70 18.21
C LEU A 130 -11.13 3.29 18.10
N ASP A 131 -9.82 3.15 18.25
CA ASP A 131 -9.14 1.86 18.22
C ASP A 131 -9.36 1.05 19.51
N GLU A 132 -8.88 -0.20 19.52
CA GLU A 132 -9.03 -1.13 20.65
C GLU A 132 -8.47 -0.56 21.95
N ALA A 133 -7.36 0.18 21.87
CA ALA A 133 -6.70 0.78 23.03
C ALA A 133 -7.54 1.92 23.62
N ALA A 134 -8.24 2.71 22.79
CA ALA A 134 -9.18 3.72 23.22
C ALA A 134 -10.52 3.13 23.73
N LEU A 135 -11.00 2.04 23.12
CA LEU A 135 -12.25 1.37 23.53
C LEU A 135 -12.09 0.47 24.76
N GLY A 136 -10.90 -0.10 24.97
CA GLY A 136 -10.63 -1.08 26.01
C GLY A 136 -11.21 -2.47 25.71
N GLY A 137 -11.43 -2.81 24.44
CA GLY A 137 -12.04 -4.08 24.01
C GLY A 137 -12.15 -4.22 22.49
N ALA A 138 -12.84 -5.26 22.05
CA ALA A 138 -13.01 -5.58 20.63
C ALA A 138 -13.69 -4.44 19.84
N LEU A 139 -13.28 -4.29 18.58
CA LEU A 139 -13.83 -3.29 17.67
C LEU A 139 -15.29 -3.62 17.28
N PRO A 140 -16.14 -2.62 17.04
CA PRO A 140 -17.44 -2.84 16.39
C PRO A 140 -17.30 -3.40 14.97
N THR A 141 -18.32 -4.10 14.47
CA THR A 141 -18.29 -4.70 13.12
C THR A 141 -18.24 -3.68 11.98
N GLY A 142 -18.88 -2.51 12.16
CA GLY A 142 -18.85 -1.38 11.23
C GLY A 142 -17.73 -0.36 11.49
N HIS A 143 -16.68 -0.76 12.21
CA HIS A 143 -15.56 0.10 12.56
C HIS A 143 -14.73 0.50 11.33
N VAL A 144 -14.45 1.80 11.20
CA VAL A 144 -13.58 2.35 10.16
C VAL A 144 -12.19 2.62 10.73
N LEU A 145 -11.24 1.78 10.32
CA LEU A 145 -9.84 1.88 10.72
C LEU A 145 -9.20 3.19 10.24
N GLY A 146 -8.32 3.73 11.07
CA GLY A 146 -7.38 4.79 10.68
C GLY A 146 -6.24 4.27 9.80
N VAL A 147 -5.17 5.05 9.67
CA VAL A 147 -4.01 4.67 8.87
C VAL A 147 -3.22 3.56 9.58
N GLY A 148 -3.28 2.34 9.05
CA GLY A 148 -2.55 1.17 9.54
C GLY A 148 -1.44 0.70 8.60
N GLY A 149 -0.76 -0.39 8.99
CA GLY A 149 0.36 -0.97 8.25
C GLY A 149 0.04 -1.28 6.79
N ALA A 150 -1.08 -1.97 6.52
CA ALA A 150 -1.50 -2.30 5.15
C ALA A 150 -1.74 -1.05 4.28
N SER A 151 -2.35 0.00 4.83
CA SER A 151 -2.55 1.26 4.11
C SER A 151 -1.22 1.95 3.76
N LEU A 152 -0.23 1.88 4.65
CA LEU A 152 1.11 2.43 4.41
C LEU A 152 1.91 1.56 3.43
N THR A 153 1.77 0.24 3.48
CA THR A 153 2.36 -0.67 2.49
C THR A 153 1.81 -0.39 1.10
N LEU A 154 0.49 -0.27 0.94
CA LEU A 154 -0.12 0.10 -0.33
C LEU A 154 0.33 1.48 -0.80
N ALA A 155 0.41 2.44 0.10
CA ALA A 155 0.90 3.77 -0.22
C ALA A 155 2.35 3.77 -0.76
N GLY A 156 3.23 2.94 -0.19
CA GLY A 156 4.60 2.78 -0.67
C GLY A 156 4.71 2.04 -2.02
N LEU A 157 3.67 1.29 -2.40
CA LEU A 157 3.57 0.58 -3.68
C LEU A 157 3.03 1.48 -4.79
N GLN A 158 2.22 2.49 -4.47
CA GLN A 158 1.54 3.30 -5.49
C GLN A 158 2.53 3.92 -6.47
N LEU A 159 2.26 3.77 -7.77
CA LEU A 159 3.08 4.36 -8.83
C LEU A 159 3.16 5.87 -8.65
N THR A 160 4.33 6.43 -8.85
CA THR A 160 4.54 7.90 -8.77
C THR A 160 4.27 8.60 -10.10
N THR A 161 3.90 7.86 -11.15
CA THR A 161 3.53 8.45 -12.44
C THR A 161 2.25 9.27 -12.32
N PRO A 162 2.09 10.37 -13.08
CA PRO A 162 0.87 11.16 -13.04
C PRO A 162 -0.37 10.36 -13.43
N ALA A 163 -1.51 10.72 -12.86
CA ALA A 163 -2.83 10.22 -13.23
C ALA A 163 -3.81 11.39 -13.29
N ARG A 164 -4.83 11.33 -14.16
CA ARG A 164 -5.87 12.37 -14.24
C ARG A 164 -7.12 11.98 -13.48
N ARG A 165 -7.43 10.68 -13.48
CA ARG A 165 -8.60 10.14 -12.83
C ARG A 165 -8.27 8.88 -12.04
N VAL A 166 -8.58 8.92 -10.75
CA VAL A 166 -8.25 7.85 -9.80
C VAL A 166 -9.52 7.30 -9.16
N LEU A 167 -9.60 5.98 -9.06
CA LEU A 167 -10.62 5.26 -8.30
C LEU A 167 -9.98 4.63 -7.05
N ASP A 168 -10.48 5.00 -5.88
CA ASP A 168 -10.17 4.36 -4.60
C ASP A 168 -11.32 3.40 -4.24
N VAL A 169 -11.08 2.09 -4.26
CA VAL A 169 -12.09 1.06 -3.98
C VAL A 169 -11.92 0.51 -2.57
N GLY A 170 -12.96 0.61 -1.74
CA GLY A 170 -12.89 0.32 -0.32
C GLY A 170 -12.11 1.41 0.41
N THR A 171 -12.54 2.66 0.23
CA THR A 171 -11.77 3.86 0.63
C THR A 171 -11.53 3.96 2.13
N GLY A 172 -12.39 3.36 2.98
CA GLY A 172 -12.21 3.38 4.43
C GLY A 172 -12.14 4.80 5.00
N CYS A 173 -11.01 5.18 5.61
CA CYS A 173 -10.78 6.54 6.09
C CYS A 173 -10.36 7.53 4.98
N GLY A 174 -10.20 7.10 3.74
CA GLY A 174 -9.88 7.97 2.60
C GLY A 174 -8.40 8.24 2.39
N ILE A 175 -7.50 7.51 3.05
CA ILE A 175 -6.06 7.77 2.96
C ILE A 175 -5.50 7.57 1.55
N GLN A 176 -6.01 6.61 0.77
CA GLN A 176 -5.56 6.41 -0.60
C GLN A 176 -6.13 7.48 -1.54
N ALA A 177 -7.38 7.92 -1.35
CA ALA A 177 -7.95 9.09 -2.03
C ALA A 177 -7.16 10.39 -1.77
N LEU A 178 -6.73 10.65 -0.52
CA LEU A 178 -5.86 11.80 -0.20
C LEU A 178 -4.50 11.70 -0.90
N ARG A 179 -3.93 10.50 -1.00
CA ARG A 179 -2.68 10.27 -1.76
C ARG A 179 -2.86 10.45 -3.25
N ALA A 180 -3.99 10.02 -3.80
CA ALA A 180 -4.33 10.25 -5.19
C ALA A 180 -4.35 11.76 -5.52
N HIS A 181 -4.81 12.61 -4.60
CA HIS A 181 -4.78 14.06 -4.77
C HIS A 181 -3.36 14.62 -4.99
N LEU A 182 -2.34 14.02 -4.37
CA LEU A 182 -0.94 14.39 -4.63
C LEU A 182 -0.49 14.00 -6.04
N ALA A 183 -0.95 12.85 -6.55
CA ALA A 183 -0.61 12.34 -7.88
C ALA A 183 -1.30 13.10 -9.03
N LEU A 184 -2.39 13.83 -8.76
CA LEU A 184 -3.07 14.69 -9.74
C LEU A 184 -2.33 16.01 -10.01
N SER A 185 -1.45 16.43 -9.11
CA SER A 185 -0.91 17.81 -9.06
C SER A 185 0.29 18.04 -10.00
N ASP A 186 0.63 17.10 -10.90
CA ASP A 186 1.71 17.27 -11.89
C ASP A 186 1.16 17.75 -13.25
N PRO A 187 1.34 19.04 -13.61
CA PRO A 187 0.85 19.61 -14.86
C PRO A 187 1.60 19.15 -16.12
N SER A 188 2.67 18.34 -15.99
CA SER A 188 3.49 17.87 -17.11
C SER A 188 2.99 16.58 -17.77
N ALA A 189 1.93 15.97 -17.24
CA ALA A 189 1.40 14.67 -17.68
C ALA A 189 0.95 14.66 -19.17
N PRO A 190 1.58 13.87 -20.05
CA PRO A 190 1.16 13.74 -21.45
C PRO A 190 0.01 12.72 -21.62
N HIS A 191 -0.97 13.08 -22.47
CA HIS A 191 -1.79 12.19 -23.33
C HIS A 191 -2.79 11.17 -22.73
N THR A 192 -3.69 11.59 -21.84
CA THR A 192 -5.07 11.04 -21.82
C THR A 192 -6.11 12.18 -21.83
N ARG A 193 -7.31 11.90 -22.38
CA ARG A 193 -8.40 12.87 -22.57
C ARG A 193 -8.63 13.63 -21.26
N ALA A 194 -8.69 14.96 -21.32
CA ALA A 194 -9.03 15.72 -20.12
C ALA A 194 -10.35 15.25 -19.53
N PRO A 195 -10.44 14.98 -18.21
CA PRO A 195 -11.74 14.86 -17.58
C PRO A 195 -12.49 16.14 -17.90
N THR A 196 -13.70 16.00 -18.43
CA THR A 196 -14.55 17.16 -18.67
C THR A 196 -14.86 17.80 -17.31
N ASP A 197 -15.21 19.10 -17.28
CA ASP A 197 -15.56 19.82 -16.04
C ASP A 197 -16.66 19.13 -15.19
N ALA A 198 -17.34 18.11 -15.72
CA ALA A 198 -18.35 17.31 -15.05
C ALA A 198 -17.84 16.03 -14.34
N GLU A 199 -16.59 15.57 -14.56
CA GLU A 199 -16.06 14.33 -13.99
C GLU A 199 -15.16 14.61 -12.79
N ALA A 200 -15.45 14.02 -11.62
CA ALA A 200 -14.56 14.11 -10.46
C ALA A 200 -13.21 13.44 -10.75
N PRO A 201 -12.08 14.09 -10.42
CA PRO A 201 -10.75 13.53 -10.66
C PRO A 201 -10.42 12.38 -9.70
N ILE A 202 -11.05 12.33 -8.52
CA ILE A 202 -10.96 11.18 -7.61
C ILE A 202 -12.37 10.72 -7.27
N VAL A 203 -12.64 9.43 -7.49
CA VAL A 203 -13.85 8.77 -7.02
C VAL A 203 -13.45 7.77 -5.94
N ALA A 204 -14.03 7.90 -4.75
CA ALA A 204 -13.82 7.03 -3.61
C ALA A 204 -15.08 6.22 -3.32
N THR A 205 -14.97 4.90 -3.33
CA THR A 205 -16.11 3.99 -3.19
C THR A 205 -15.97 3.13 -1.95
N ASP A 206 -17.10 2.84 -1.31
CA ASP A 206 -17.17 1.94 -0.16
C ASP A 206 -18.59 1.36 -0.03
N VAL A 207 -18.69 0.19 0.59
CA VAL A 207 -19.99 -0.39 0.98
C VAL A 207 -20.50 0.23 2.29
N SER A 208 -19.60 0.81 3.08
CA SER A 208 -19.92 1.44 4.36
C SER A 208 -20.19 2.94 4.18
N GLY A 209 -21.44 3.36 4.46
CA GLY A 209 -21.78 4.78 4.50
C GLY A 209 -20.96 5.57 5.54
N ARG A 210 -20.52 4.92 6.62
CA ARG A 210 -19.66 5.52 7.64
C ARG A 210 -18.25 5.79 7.10
N ALA A 211 -17.67 4.85 6.35
CA ALA A 211 -16.39 5.05 5.69
C ALA A 211 -16.43 6.26 4.73
N LEU A 212 -17.48 6.36 3.90
CA LEU A 212 -17.66 7.51 3.01
C LEU A 212 -17.77 8.85 3.76
N LEU A 213 -18.37 8.86 4.96
CA LEU A 213 -18.38 10.05 5.80
C LEU A 213 -16.98 10.41 6.30
N PHE A 214 -16.19 9.43 6.77
CA PHE A 214 -14.79 9.68 7.15
C PHE A 214 -13.94 10.14 5.97
N THR A 215 -14.06 9.52 4.79
CA THR A 215 -13.35 9.98 3.58
C THR A 215 -13.68 11.44 3.27
N ARG A 216 -14.96 11.82 3.33
CA ARG A 216 -15.37 13.22 3.11
C ARG A 216 -14.83 14.17 4.18
N ILE A 217 -14.90 13.77 5.45
CA ILE A 217 -14.38 14.54 6.58
C ILE A 217 -12.88 14.76 6.43
N ASN A 218 -12.13 13.72 6.06
CA ASN A 218 -10.69 13.77 5.89
C ASN A 218 -10.28 14.56 4.65
N ALA A 219 -11.06 14.50 3.57
CA ALA A 219 -10.88 15.39 2.43
C ALA A 219 -11.03 16.86 2.85
N LEU A 220 -12.12 17.20 3.55
CA LEU A 220 -12.37 18.56 4.06
C LEU A 220 -11.31 19.00 5.07
N LEU A 221 -10.91 18.13 6.01
CA LEU A 221 -9.96 18.45 7.08
C LEU A 221 -8.57 18.80 6.53
N ASN A 222 -8.23 18.26 5.36
CA ASN A 222 -6.93 18.45 4.71
C ASN A 222 -6.98 19.34 3.47
N ASP A 223 -8.10 20.05 3.23
CA ASP A 223 -8.31 20.88 2.03
C ASP A 223 -8.04 20.14 0.71
N ALA A 224 -8.33 18.83 0.68
CA ALA A 224 -8.21 18.00 -0.51
C ALA A 224 -9.51 18.06 -1.32
N GLU A 225 -9.50 18.88 -2.36
CA GLU A 225 -10.62 19.02 -3.29
C GLU A 225 -10.65 17.91 -4.36
N GLY A 226 -11.79 17.77 -5.05
CA GLY A 226 -11.92 16.84 -6.18
C GLY A 226 -12.17 15.37 -5.81
N ILE A 227 -12.44 15.08 -4.54
CA ILE A 227 -12.79 13.73 -4.06
C ILE A 227 -14.32 13.59 -3.97
N GLU A 228 -14.88 12.73 -4.80
CA GLU A 228 -16.30 12.36 -4.80
C GLU A 228 -16.49 10.99 -4.13
N THR A 229 -17.41 10.89 -3.16
CA THR A 229 -17.71 9.61 -2.48
C THR A 229 -18.97 8.95 -3.05
N ARG A 230 -18.93 7.63 -3.26
CA ARG A 230 -20.08 6.84 -3.77
C ARG A 230 -20.25 5.53 -3.01
N LEU A 231 -21.50 5.19 -2.69
CA LEU A 231 -21.87 3.96 -1.99
C LEU A 231 -22.09 2.81 -2.97
N GLY A 232 -21.43 1.67 -2.71
CA GLY A 232 -21.71 0.41 -3.38
C GLY A 232 -20.51 -0.53 -3.42
N SER A 233 -20.70 -1.70 -4.03
CA SER A 233 -19.72 -2.79 -3.99
C SER A 233 -18.81 -2.75 -5.21
N LEU A 234 -17.50 -2.93 -4.98
CA LEU A 234 -16.49 -3.03 -6.03
C LEU A 234 -16.65 -1.93 -7.11
N PHE A 235 -16.95 -2.33 -8.35
CA PHE A 235 -17.03 -1.44 -9.50
C PHE A 235 -18.47 -1.01 -9.85
N GLU A 236 -19.48 -1.47 -9.10
CA GLU A 236 -20.88 -1.12 -9.35
C GLU A 236 -21.14 0.40 -9.39
N PRO A 237 -20.58 1.24 -8.48
CA PRO A 237 -20.86 2.68 -8.45
C PRO A 237 -20.25 3.48 -9.61
N VAL A 238 -19.43 2.82 -10.43
CA VAL A 238 -18.65 3.43 -11.52
C VAL A 238 -18.80 2.65 -12.83
N ALA A 239 -19.88 1.86 -12.94
CA ALA A 239 -20.14 1.06 -14.11
C ALA A 239 -20.17 1.91 -15.40
N GLY A 240 -19.37 1.54 -16.38
CA GLY A 240 -19.23 2.26 -17.66
C GLY A 240 -18.24 3.43 -17.64
N GLU A 241 -17.66 3.74 -16.49
CA GLU A 241 -16.61 4.75 -16.36
C GLU A 241 -15.21 4.13 -16.48
N GLN A 242 -14.21 4.96 -16.79
CA GLN A 242 -12.82 4.54 -16.91
C GLN A 242 -11.91 5.45 -16.08
N PHE A 243 -10.82 4.87 -15.57
CA PHE A 243 -9.85 5.51 -14.69
C PHE A 243 -8.42 5.21 -15.15
N ASP A 244 -7.53 6.18 -15.01
CA ASP A 244 -6.09 5.98 -15.28
C ASP A 244 -5.45 5.16 -14.16
N ARG A 245 -5.99 5.28 -12.94
CA ARG A 245 -5.52 4.53 -11.79
C ARG A 245 -6.66 4.00 -10.94
N VAL A 246 -6.55 2.74 -10.55
CA VAL A 246 -7.39 2.12 -9.53
C VAL A 246 -6.50 1.70 -8.38
N VAL A 247 -6.88 2.03 -7.15
CA VAL A 247 -6.17 1.61 -5.94
C VAL A 247 -7.17 0.93 -5.02
N SER A 248 -6.76 -0.15 -4.37
CA SER A 248 -7.59 -0.78 -3.36
C SER A 248 -6.75 -1.46 -2.28
N ASN A 249 -7.13 -1.23 -1.03
CA ASN A 249 -6.76 -2.10 0.08
C ASN A 249 -8.03 -2.86 0.49
N PRO A 250 -8.46 -3.87 -0.31
CA PRO A 250 -9.74 -4.49 -0.06
C PRO A 250 -9.72 -5.25 1.27
N PRO A 251 -10.88 -5.55 1.86
CA PRO A 251 -10.99 -6.48 2.99
C PRO A 251 -10.67 -7.92 2.55
N PHE A 252 -9.38 -8.20 2.30
CA PHE A 252 -8.87 -9.45 1.69
C PHE A 252 -8.55 -10.56 2.72
N VAL A 253 -9.04 -10.44 3.95
CA VAL A 253 -8.78 -11.46 4.98
C VAL A 253 -9.79 -12.60 4.84
N ILE A 254 -9.27 -13.80 4.71
CA ILE A 254 -10.06 -15.00 4.44
C ILE A 254 -10.64 -15.51 5.75
N THR A 255 -11.87 -15.09 6.04
CA THR A 255 -12.51 -15.35 7.34
C THR A 255 -13.68 -16.34 7.18
N PRO A 256 -13.78 -17.41 8.00
CA PRO A 256 -14.87 -18.37 7.95
C PRO A 256 -16.23 -17.72 8.03
N ARG A 257 -17.20 -18.29 7.29
CA ARG A 257 -18.60 -17.81 7.25
C ARG A 257 -19.49 -18.73 8.09
N VAL A 258 -19.21 -18.82 9.38
CA VAL A 258 -19.94 -19.69 10.33
C VAL A 258 -20.40 -18.92 11.57
N ALA A 259 -21.51 -19.36 12.16
CA ALA A 259 -22.07 -18.73 13.35
C ALA A 259 -21.06 -18.72 14.51
N GLY A 260 -20.90 -17.57 15.17
CA GLY A 260 -19.97 -17.38 16.29
C GLY A 260 -18.61 -16.81 15.90
N VAL A 261 -18.33 -16.64 14.60
CA VAL A 261 -17.18 -15.87 14.10
C VAL A 261 -17.64 -14.43 13.81
N PRO A 262 -17.01 -13.39 14.41
CA PRO A 262 -17.35 -12.00 14.10
C PRO A 262 -17.08 -11.64 12.63
N GLU A 263 -18.01 -10.93 12.02
CA GLU A 263 -17.87 -10.38 10.65
C GLU A 263 -17.50 -8.91 10.74
N TYR A 264 -16.27 -8.58 10.36
CA TYR A 264 -15.77 -7.21 10.39
C TYR A 264 -15.76 -6.64 8.97
N GLU A 265 -16.48 -5.53 8.73
CA GLU A 265 -16.63 -4.94 7.40
C GLU A 265 -15.27 -4.58 6.77
N TYR A 266 -14.34 -4.06 7.57
CA TYR A 266 -12.99 -3.69 7.14
C TYR A 266 -12.08 -4.88 6.78
N ARG A 267 -12.56 -6.12 7.00
CA ARG A 267 -11.74 -7.33 6.98
C ARG A 267 -12.18 -8.37 5.96
N ASP A 268 -13.47 -8.66 5.85
CA ASP A 268 -13.94 -9.84 5.09
C ASP A 268 -15.08 -9.60 4.08
N ALA A 269 -15.73 -8.43 4.08
CA ALA A 269 -16.78 -7.98 3.13
C ALA A 269 -17.84 -9.03 2.71
N GLY A 270 -18.06 -10.07 3.52
CA GLY A 270 -19.03 -11.12 3.25
C GLY A 270 -18.67 -12.12 2.14
N TYR A 271 -17.45 -12.12 1.60
CA TYR A 271 -17.01 -13.11 0.60
C TYR A 271 -16.45 -14.38 1.26
N ALA A 272 -16.54 -15.51 0.56
CA ALA A 272 -15.93 -16.76 0.99
C ALA A 272 -14.52 -16.90 0.40
N GLY A 273 -13.57 -17.44 1.18
CA GLY A 273 -12.22 -17.67 0.66
C GLY A 273 -11.55 -16.37 0.18
N ASP A 274 -10.89 -16.48 -0.97
CA ASP A 274 -10.26 -15.38 -1.71
C ASP A 274 -11.13 -14.83 -2.85
N ASP A 275 -12.44 -15.07 -2.81
CA ASP A 275 -13.37 -14.68 -3.90
C ASP A 275 -13.47 -13.16 -4.10
N LEU A 276 -13.28 -12.35 -3.05
CA LEU A 276 -13.27 -10.88 -3.19
C LEU A 276 -12.11 -10.41 -4.08
N VAL A 277 -10.90 -10.94 -3.83
CA VAL A 277 -9.71 -10.57 -4.62
C VAL A 277 -9.86 -11.12 -6.04
N ALA A 278 -10.40 -12.33 -6.20
CA ALA A 278 -10.73 -12.89 -7.51
C ALA A 278 -11.71 -12.00 -8.30
N ALA A 279 -12.79 -11.53 -7.66
CA ALA A 279 -13.77 -10.64 -8.27
C ALA A 279 -13.17 -9.28 -8.64
N PHE A 280 -12.30 -8.73 -7.78
CA PHE A 280 -11.57 -7.51 -8.10
C PHE A 280 -10.69 -7.70 -9.34
N VAL A 281 -9.79 -8.69 -9.31
CA VAL A 281 -8.79 -8.93 -10.37
C VAL A 281 -9.46 -9.20 -11.72
N SER A 282 -10.52 -10.02 -11.72
CA SER A 282 -11.27 -10.32 -12.95
C SER A 282 -12.16 -9.16 -13.43
N GLY A 283 -12.60 -8.27 -12.53
CA GLY A 283 -13.48 -7.16 -12.87
C GLY A 283 -12.77 -5.86 -13.28
N VAL A 284 -11.57 -5.61 -12.76
CA VAL A 284 -10.93 -4.27 -12.82
C VAL A 284 -10.65 -3.80 -14.24
N GLY A 285 -10.42 -4.71 -15.18
CA GLY A 285 -10.17 -4.36 -16.58
C GLY A 285 -11.32 -3.56 -17.23
N ALA A 286 -12.56 -3.71 -16.76
CA ALA A 286 -13.71 -2.98 -17.26
C ALA A 286 -13.71 -1.49 -16.91
N VAL A 287 -13.02 -1.09 -15.84
CA VAL A 287 -12.93 0.29 -15.35
C VAL A 287 -11.57 0.94 -15.57
N LEU A 288 -10.59 0.20 -16.08
CA LEU A 288 -9.30 0.78 -16.45
C LEU A 288 -9.40 1.44 -17.83
N ALA A 289 -8.91 2.67 -17.95
CA ALA A 289 -8.61 3.26 -19.24
C ALA A 289 -7.50 2.44 -19.94
N PRO A 290 -7.37 2.45 -21.28
CA PRO A 290 -6.21 1.87 -21.95
C PRO A 290 -4.90 2.46 -21.41
N GLY A 291 -3.95 1.60 -21.02
CA GLY A 291 -2.73 1.99 -20.32
C GLY A 291 -2.89 2.24 -18.81
N GLY A 292 -4.13 2.27 -18.30
CA GLY A 292 -4.44 2.47 -16.89
C GLY A 292 -3.99 1.30 -16.02
N THR A 293 -3.66 1.61 -14.78
CA THR A 293 -3.10 0.64 -13.81
C THR A 293 -4.01 0.44 -12.61
N ALA A 294 -4.08 -0.79 -12.10
CA ALA A 294 -4.66 -1.11 -10.81
C ALA A 294 -3.59 -1.61 -9.84
N GLN A 295 -3.62 -1.13 -8.60
CA GLN A 295 -2.70 -1.57 -7.55
C GLN A 295 -3.46 -1.95 -6.29
N LEU A 296 -3.21 -3.15 -5.79
CA LEU A 296 -3.87 -3.67 -4.59
C LEU A 296 -2.98 -4.60 -3.79
N LEU A 297 -3.37 -4.74 -2.52
CA LEU A 297 -2.94 -5.83 -1.66
C LEU A 297 -3.95 -6.98 -1.76
N GLY A 298 -3.48 -8.20 -1.62
CA GLY A 298 -4.36 -9.37 -1.65
C GLY A 298 -3.77 -10.59 -0.98
N ASN A 299 -4.67 -11.49 -0.58
CA ASN A 299 -4.35 -12.85 -0.18
C ASN A 299 -4.96 -13.83 -1.19
N TRP A 300 -4.32 -14.98 -1.35
CA TRP A 300 -4.83 -16.08 -2.19
C TRP A 300 -4.47 -17.42 -1.59
N GLU A 301 -5.26 -18.43 -1.92
CA GLU A 301 -5.16 -19.74 -1.31
C GLU A 301 -4.39 -20.73 -2.18
N TYR A 302 -3.59 -21.53 -1.51
CA TYR A 302 -3.06 -22.78 -2.04
C TYR A 302 -4.03 -23.89 -1.68
N ARG A 303 -4.46 -24.65 -2.68
CA ARG A 303 -5.52 -25.64 -2.54
C ARG A 303 -5.11 -26.97 -3.12
N ALA A 304 -5.28 -28.05 -2.37
CA ALA A 304 -4.99 -29.41 -2.81
C ALA A 304 -3.60 -29.56 -3.47
N GLY A 305 -2.59 -28.87 -2.94
CA GLY A 305 -1.22 -28.86 -3.45
C GLY A 305 -0.99 -28.04 -4.74
N GLN A 306 -1.99 -27.29 -5.21
CA GLN A 306 -1.85 -26.37 -6.34
C GLN A 306 -1.19 -25.06 -5.93
N ASP A 307 -0.40 -24.49 -6.85
CA ASP A 307 0.28 -23.21 -6.63
C ASP A 307 -0.73 -22.06 -6.56
N GLY A 308 -0.75 -21.32 -5.45
CA GLY A 308 -1.58 -20.13 -5.28
C GLY A 308 -1.34 -19.03 -6.34
N LEU A 309 -0.12 -18.89 -6.87
CA LEU A 309 0.12 -17.94 -7.98
C LEU A 309 -0.53 -18.40 -9.29
N GLN A 310 -0.74 -19.71 -9.48
CA GLN A 310 -1.52 -20.21 -10.62
C GLN A 310 -2.99 -19.79 -10.50
N ARG A 311 -3.54 -19.78 -9.28
CA ARG A 311 -4.89 -19.27 -9.01
C ARG A 311 -5.02 -17.79 -9.36
N VAL A 312 -4.03 -16.95 -9.03
CA VAL A 312 -4.03 -15.54 -9.43
C VAL A 312 -3.96 -15.37 -10.96
N ARG A 313 -3.15 -16.20 -11.66
CA ARG A 313 -3.11 -16.22 -13.13
C ARG A 313 -4.47 -16.51 -13.73
N GLU A 314 -5.24 -17.43 -13.15
CA GLU A 314 -6.59 -17.76 -13.59
C GLU A 314 -7.57 -16.59 -13.44
N TRP A 315 -7.47 -15.80 -12.36
CA TRP A 315 -8.29 -14.60 -12.19
C TRP A 315 -7.98 -13.53 -13.24
N VAL A 316 -6.69 -13.31 -13.52
CA VAL A 316 -6.24 -12.39 -14.57
C VAL A 316 -6.77 -12.85 -15.94
N ALA A 317 -6.65 -14.15 -16.25
CA ALA A 317 -7.14 -14.74 -17.49
C ALA A 317 -8.68 -14.71 -17.62
N ALA A 318 -9.41 -14.72 -16.49
CA ALA A 318 -10.86 -14.64 -16.46
C ALA A 318 -11.40 -13.23 -16.72
N SER A 319 -10.54 -12.20 -16.69
CA SER A 319 -10.95 -10.83 -17.00
C SER A 319 -11.48 -10.72 -18.45
N PRO A 320 -12.67 -10.13 -18.67
CA PRO A 320 -13.22 -9.95 -20.02
C PRO A 320 -12.43 -8.91 -20.83
N VAL A 321 -11.65 -8.05 -20.15
CA VAL A 321 -10.70 -7.13 -20.76
C VAL A 321 -9.29 -7.68 -20.51
N PRO A 322 -8.45 -7.86 -21.55
CA PRO A 322 -7.09 -8.34 -21.35
C PRO A 322 -6.32 -7.50 -20.33
N LEU A 323 -5.56 -8.17 -19.47
CA LEU A 323 -4.76 -7.55 -18.43
C LEU A 323 -3.32 -8.05 -18.51
N GLU A 324 -2.40 -7.13 -18.32
CA GLU A 324 -1.04 -7.41 -17.93
C GLU A 324 -0.96 -7.51 -16.40
N ALA A 325 -0.04 -8.34 -15.90
CA ALA A 325 0.08 -8.57 -14.47
C ALA A 325 1.52 -8.63 -14.02
N TRP A 326 1.80 -7.95 -12.90
CA TRP A 326 2.96 -8.14 -12.06
C TRP A 326 2.48 -8.46 -10.64
N VAL A 327 2.58 -9.73 -10.27
CA VAL A 327 2.15 -10.26 -8.97
C VAL A 327 3.38 -10.70 -8.18
N ILE A 328 3.48 -10.22 -6.94
CA ILE A 328 4.59 -10.53 -6.04
C ILE A 328 4.01 -11.16 -4.78
N GLU A 329 4.29 -12.45 -4.56
CA GLU A 329 4.07 -13.10 -3.27
C GLU A 329 5.21 -12.73 -2.32
N ARG A 330 4.89 -12.06 -1.22
CA ARG A 330 5.89 -11.63 -0.23
C ARG A 330 5.99 -12.55 0.98
N GLU A 331 4.92 -13.32 1.23
CA GLU A 331 4.80 -14.12 2.44
C GLU A 331 3.81 -15.24 2.20
N ARG A 332 4.03 -16.37 2.87
CA ARG A 332 3.14 -17.52 2.84
C ARG A 332 3.01 -18.09 4.23
N LEU A 333 1.79 -18.25 4.71
CA LEU A 333 1.49 -18.85 6.01
C LEU A 333 0.75 -20.17 5.83
N ASP A 334 0.95 -21.10 6.75
CA ASP A 334 0.08 -22.26 6.88
C ASP A 334 -1.28 -21.86 7.53
N PRO A 335 -2.32 -22.70 7.44
CA PRO A 335 -3.65 -22.38 7.95
C PRO A 335 -3.68 -22.04 9.45
N LEU A 336 -2.84 -22.66 10.27
CA LEU A 336 -2.79 -22.38 11.71
C LEU A 336 -2.18 -21.00 11.95
N ALA A 337 -1.01 -20.72 11.39
CA ALA A 337 -0.35 -19.43 11.52
C ALA A 337 -1.24 -18.28 11.01
N TYR A 338 -1.96 -18.51 9.90
CA TYR A 338 -2.93 -17.55 9.36
C TYR A 338 -4.10 -17.34 10.35
N ALA A 339 -4.65 -18.41 10.94
CA ALA A 339 -5.71 -18.30 11.95
C ALA A 339 -5.28 -17.57 13.22
N GLU A 340 -4.12 -17.90 13.77
CA GLU A 340 -3.61 -17.25 14.98
C GLU A 340 -3.40 -15.75 14.78
N LEU A 341 -2.84 -15.36 13.62
CA LEU A 341 -2.63 -13.96 13.26
C LEU A 341 -3.94 -13.17 13.34
N TRP A 342 -4.99 -13.67 12.66
CA TRP A 342 -6.22 -12.92 12.49
C TRP A 342 -7.22 -13.07 13.64
N VAL A 343 -7.16 -14.16 14.42
CA VAL A 343 -7.93 -14.28 15.68
C VAL A 343 -7.37 -13.28 16.71
N ARG A 344 -6.04 -13.12 16.77
CA ARG A 344 -5.39 -12.14 17.61
C ARG A 344 -5.71 -10.71 17.19
N ASP A 345 -5.67 -10.42 15.89
CA ASP A 345 -6.04 -9.10 15.33
C ASP A 345 -7.50 -8.72 15.63
N GLY A 346 -8.41 -9.70 15.70
CA GLY A 346 -9.80 -9.49 16.14
C GLY A 346 -9.99 -9.35 17.65
N GLY A 347 -8.92 -9.08 18.41
CA GLY A 347 -8.94 -8.85 19.85
C GLY A 347 -9.02 -10.10 20.74
N THR A 348 -8.95 -11.31 20.17
CA THR A 348 -9.02 -12.57 20.95
C THR A 348 -7.63 -13.18 21.14
N ALA A 349 -7.03 -12.98 22.31
CA ALA A 349 -5.68 -13.44 22.60
C ALA A 349 -5.62 -14.94 22.98
N PRO A 350 -4.48 -15.63 22.75
CA PRO A 350 -4.26 -16.98 23.24
C PRO A 350 -4.51 -17.10 24.75
N GLY A 351 -5.21 -18.16 25.15
CA GLY A 351 -5.57 -18.41 26.56
C GLY A 351 -6.85 -17.70 27.03
N THR A 352 -7.47 -16.86 26.21
CA THR A 352 -8.81 -16.31 26.50
C THR A 352 -9.92 -17.31 26.17
N ALA A 353 -11.08 -17.16 26.81
CA ALA A 353 -12.24 -17.97 26.52
C ALA A 353 -12.72 -17.72 25.08
N GLY A 354 -12.90 -18.78 24.29
CA GLY A 354 -13.33 -18.69 22.89
C GLY A 354 -12.20 -18.73 21.86
N TYR A 355 -10.94 -18.49 22.25
CA TYR A 355 -9.78 -18.55 21.33
C TYR A 355 -9.70 -19.88 20.56
N GLY A 356 -9.72 -21.00 21.28
CA GLY A 356 -9.62 -22.33 20.66
C GLY A 356 -10.77 -22.61 19.68
N ALA A 357 -11.99 -22.24 20.05
CA ALA A 357 -13.16 -22.44 19.18
C ALA A 357 -13.08 -21.60 17.89
N LEU A 358 -12.53 -20.38 17.95
CA LEU A 358 -12.32 -19.54 16.77
C LEU A 358 -11.23 -20.13 15.86
N VAL A 359 -10.12 -20.58 16.43
CA VAL A 359 -9.06 -21.26 15.65
C VAL A 359 -9.59 -22.54 15.01
N ASP A 360 -10.35 -23.35 15.74
CA ASP A 360 -10.95 -24.57 15.20
C ASP A 360 -11.92 -24.27 14.05
N ALA A 361 -12.70 -23.19 14.14
CA ALA A 361 -13.59 -22.75 13.06
C ALA A 361 -12.81 -22.36 11.79
N TRP A 362 -11.68 -21.68 11.94
CA TRP A 362 -10.77 -21.35 10.84
C TRP A 362 -10.17 -22.58 10.18
N LEU A 363 -9.61 -23.49 10.98
CA LEU A 363 -9.01 -24.71 10.47
C LEU A 363 -10.05 -25.61 9.78
N ALA A 364 -11.27 -25.69 10.31
CA ALA A 364 -12.36 -26.44 9.69
C ALA A 364 -12.77 -25.83 8.33
N ASP A 365 -12.85 -24.50 8.23
CA ASP A 365 -13.17 -23.81 6.98
C ASP A 365 -12.09 -24.04 5.90
N PHE A 366 -10.82 -23.89 6.27
CA PHE A 366 -9.71 -24.18 5.37
C PHE A 366 -9.68 -25.64 4.93
N ALA A 367 -9.87 -26.58 5.87
CA ALA A 367 -9.91 -28.00 5.55
C ALA A 367 -11.06 -28.36 4.61
N ALA A 368 -12.25 -27.77 4.80
CA ALA A 368 -13.41 -27.97 3.93
C ALA A 368 -13.19 -27.50 2.49
N ARG A 369 -12.26 -26.55 2.31
CA ARG A 369 -11.90 -25.95 1.02
C ARG A 369 -10.55 -26.44 0.50
N GLU A 370 -9.98 -27.45 1.15
CA GLU A 370 -8.68 -28.07 0.89
C GLU A 370 -7.51 -27.08 0.86
N VAL A 371 -7.58 -26.04 1.69
CA VAL A 371 -6.54 -24.99 1.76
C VAL A 371 -5.37 -25.47 2.61
N ASP A 372 -4.18 -25.46 2.02
CA ASP A 372 -2.94 -25.91 2.66
C ASP A 372 -1.94 -24.78 2.95
N ALA A 373 -2.12 -23.60 2.34
CA ALA A 373 -1.43 -22.37 2.68
C ALA A 373 -2.18 -21.13 2.17
N VAL A 374 -1.83 -19.96 2.70
CA VAL A 374 -2.30 -18.66 2.21
C VAL A 374 -1.10 -17.79 1.84
N GLY A 375 -1.07 -17.34 0.59
CA GLY A 375 -0.09 -16.37 0.08
C GLY A 375 -0.59 -14.94 0.31
N PHE A 376 0.35 -14.03 0.58
CA PHE A 376 0.13 -12.59 0.75
C PHE A 376 0.98 -11.86 -0.28
N GLY A 377 0.43 -10.81 -0.87
CA GLY A 377 1.23 -10.11 -1.85
C GLY A 377 0.69 -8.80 -2.39
N TYR A 378 1.42 -8.35 -3.40
CA TYR A 378 1.18 -7.11 -4.12
C TYR A 378 0.75 -7.47 -5.54
N LEU A 379 -0.28 -6.79 -6.03
CA LEU A 379 -0.75 -6.96 -7.39
C LEU A 379 -0.68 -5.59 -8.08
N LEU A 380 0.04 -5.56 -9.21
CA LEU A 380 -0.03 -4.49 -10.18
C LEU A 380 -0.62 -5.08 -11.46
N LEU A 381 -1.77 -4.55 -11.87
CA LEU A 381 -2.44 -4.92 -13.10
C LEU A 381 -2.44 -3.72 -14.04
N ARG A 382 -2.30 -3.94 -15.34
CA ARG A 382 -2.38 -2.87 -16.33
C ARG A 382 -3.27 -3.32 -17.48
N ARG A 383 -4.18 -2.44 -17.90
CA ARG A 383 -4.89 -2.66 -19.16
C ARG A 383 -3.92 -2.28 -20.29
N PRO A 384 -3.49 -3.22 -21.14
CA PRO A 384 -2.55 -2.89 -22.21
C PRO A 384 -3.15 -1.85 -23.16
N ALA A 385 -2.30 -0.99 -23.71
CA ALA A 385 -2.70 -0.07 -24.78
C ALA A 385 -2.89 -0.80 -26.12
N SER A 386 -2.23 -1.94 -26.29
CA SER A 386 -2.40 -2.87 -27.40
C SER A 386 -3.43 -3.96 -27.07
N ALA A 387 -3.84 -4.74 -28.06
CA ALA A 387 -4.78 -5.85 -27.84
C ALA A 387 -4.15 -7.10 -27.19
N ILE A 388 -2.81 -7.16 -27.08
CA ILE A 388 -2.09 -8.34 -26.60
C ILE A 388 -1.37 -7.94 -25.30
N PRO A 389 -1.70 -8.57 -24.15
CA PRO A 389 -0.97 -8.33 -22.91
C PRO A 389 0.44 -8.92 -23.02
N ALA A 390 1.46 -8.09 -22.84
CA ALA A 390 2.86 -8.52 -22.97
C ALA A 390 3.48 -8.87 -21.61
N LEU A 391 3.12 -8.14 -20.54
CA LEU A 391 3.66 -8.39 -19.20
C LEU A 391 2.84 -9.43 -18.42
N ALA A 392 3.49 -10.56 -18.08
CA ALA A 392 2.92 -11.63 -17.25
C ALA A 392 3.93 -12.14 -16.21
N ARG A 393 4.24 -11.32 -15.21
CA ARG A 393 5.22 -11.63 -14.16
C ARG A 393 4.53 -12.05 -12.86
N TYR A 394 4.86 -13.24 -12.37
CA TYR A 394 4.35 -13.76 -11.10
C TYR A 394 5.53 -14.38 -10.37
N GLU A 395 5.95 -13.76 -9.28
CA GLU A 395 7.20 -14.10 -8.60
C GLU A 395 7.03 -14.10 -7.08
N ARG A 396 8.01 -14.70 -6.39
CA ARG A 396 8.06 -14.77 -4.93
C ARG A 396 9.27 -13.99 -4.45
N ILE A 397 9.04 -13.03 -3.56
CA ILE A 397 10.07 -12.17 -2.98
C ILE A 397 9.83 -12.14 -1.47
N THR A 398 10.37 -13.15 -0.79
CA THR A 398 10.10 -13.40 0.64
C THR A 398 11.14 -12.80 1.58
N HIS A 399 12.22 -12.22 1.04
CA HIS A 399 13.18 -11.48 1.85
C HIS A 399 12.64 -10.09 2.20
N PRO A 400 13.08 -9.51 3.34
CA PRO A 400 12.72 -8.14 3.68
C PRO A 400 13.15 -7.16 2.61
N LEU A 401 12.25 -6.24 2.24
CA LEU A 401 12.57 -5.18 1.29
C LEU A 401 13.43 -4.09 1.96
N PRO A 402 14.26 -3.37 1.20
CA PRO A 402 15.06 -2.26 1.73
C PRO A 402 14.20 -1.19 2.42
N GLU A 403 14.70 -0.65 3.54
CA GLU A 403 14.08 0.48 4.23
C GLU A 403 14.16 1.77 3.38
N GLY A 404 13.17 2.66 3.49
CA GLY A 404 13.19 3.95 2.78
C GLY A 404 12.31 4.05 1.52
N GLY A 405 11.53 3.00 1.21
CA GLY A 405 10.21 3.11 0.57
C GLY A 405 10.11 3.96 -0.70
N ALA A 406 10.67 3.47 -1.81
CA ALA A 406 10.41 4.00 -3.15
C ALA A 406 9.91 2.90 -4.11
N LEU A 407 9.21 1.89 -3.58
CA LEU A 407 8.80 0.73 -4.36
C LEU A 407 7.86 1.12 -5.52
N GLY A 408 6.95 2.06 -5.30
CA GLY A 408 6.13 2.62 -6.37
C GLY A 408 6.92 3.30 -7.50
N ALA A 409 7.98 4.04 -7.16
CA ALA A 409 8.86 4.65 -8.15
C ALA A 409 9.66 3.58 -8.92
N HIS A 410 10.14 2.55 -8.23
CA HIS A 410 10.82 1.41 -8.83
C HIS A 410 9.90 0.64 -9.80
N LEU A 411 8.68 0.30 -9.38
CA LEU A 411 7.69 -0.36 -10.23
C LEU A 411 7.34 0.49 -11.46
N GLY A 412 7.21 1.81 -11.29
CA GLY A 412 6.99 2.75 -12.40
C GLY A 412 8.13 2.76 -13.41
N ALA A 413 9.38 2.83 -12.93
CA ALA A 413 10.57 2.77 -13.78
C ALA A 413 10.70 1.43 -14.50
N ALA A 414 10.42 0.32 -13.82
CA ALA A 414 10.45 -1.02 -14.40
C ALA A 414 9.38 -1.22 -15.49
N LEU A 415 8.17 -0.67 -15.30
CA LEU A 415 7.14 -0.66 -16.35
C LEU A 415 7.55 0.17 -17.56
N ALA A 416 8.12 1.36 -17.34
CA ALA A 416 8.62 2.20 -18.44
C ALA A 416 9.76 1.49 -19.21
N ALA A 417 10.66 0.82 -18.48
CA ALA A 417 11.72 0.01 -19.06
C ALA A 417 11.15 -1.17 -19.87
N PHE A 418 10.14 -1.87 -19.34
CA PHE A 418 9.44 -2.93 -20.06
C PHE A 418 8.85 -2.43 -21.39
N ASP A 419 8.12 -1.32 -21.36
CA ASP A 419 7.48 -0.73 -22.55
C ASP A 419 8.49 -0.28 -23.61
N ALA A 420 9.69 0.16 -23.18
CA ALA A 420 10.78 0.47 -24.08
C ALA A 420 11.39 -0.81 -24.70
N LEU A 421 11.62 -1.85 -23.89
CA LEU A 421 12.20 -3.11 -24.33
C LEU A 421 11.29 -3.89 -25.28
N GLU A 422 9.97 -3.74 -25.19
CA GLU A 422 9.02 -4.32 -26.16
C GLU A 422 9.23 -3.79 -27.59
N GLN A 423 9.89 -2.65 -27.74
CA GLN A 423 10.25 -2.07 -29.04
C GLN A 423 11.63 -2.55 -29.53
N PHE A 424 12.37 -3.32 -28.72
CA PHE A 424 13.75 -3.71 -28.97
C PHE A 424 13.84 -5.19 -29.33
N ASP A 425 14.20 -5.46 -30.59
CA ASP A 425 14.78 -6.76 -30.93
C ASP A 425 16.22 -6.87 -30.37
N ASP A 426 16.82 -8.04 -30.53
CA ASP A 426 18.17 -8.30 -30.01
C ASP A 426 19.24 -7.43 -30.68
N ALA A 427 19.04 -7.01 -31.93
CA ALA A 427 19.95 -6.11 -32.63
C ALA A 427 19.86 -4.68 -32.07
N ALA A 428 18.64 -4.20 -31.82
CA ALA A 428 18.39 -2.91 -31.18
C ALA A 428 18.96 -2.88 -29.75
N LEU A 429 18.76 -3.94 -28.97
CA LEU A 429 19.33 -4.06 -27.63
C LEU A 429 20.87 -4.11 -27.67
N ALA A 430 21.45 -4.85 -28.62
CA ALA A 430 22.90 -4.87 -28.81
C ALA A 430 23.47 -3.49 -29.20
N ALA A 431 22.70 -2.67 -29.92
CA ALA A 431 23.08 -1.31 -30.28
C ALA A 431 22.83 -0.27 -29.17
N ALA A 432 22.06 -0.63 -28.14
CA ALA A 432 21.76 0.23 -27.02
C ALA A 432 22.94 0.37 -26.06
N ARG A 433 22.91 1.43 -25.25
CA ARG A 433 23.85 1.69 -24.17
C ARG A 433 23.14 1.50 -22.85
N THR A 434 23.82 0.88 -21.90
CA THR A 434 23.30 0.65 -20.56
C THR A 434 24.20 1.27 -19.52
N ILE A 435 23.59 1.77 -18.45
CA ILE A 435 24.26 2.32 -17.27
C ILE A 435 23.83 1.49 -16.06
N VAL A 436 24.78 0.99 -15.27
CA VAL A 436 24.49 0.32 -14.00
C VAL A 436 23.79 1.28 -13.04
N ALA A 437 22.79 0.78 -12.30
CA ALA A 437 22.15 1.59 -11.28
C ALA A 437 23.11 1.85 -10.11
N ASP A 438 23.08 3.07 -9.57
CA ASP A 438 24.07 3.57 -8.59
C ASP A 438 24.05 2.79 -7.26
N ASP A 439 22.98 2.03 -7.01
CA ASP A 439 22.74 1.20 -5.83
C ASP A 439 23.08 -0.28 -6.04
N VAL A 440 23.55 -0.67 -7.23
CA VAL A 440 23.97 -2.06 -7.50
C VAL A 440 25.38 -2.30 -6.98
N THR A 441 25.54 -3.35 -6.19
CA THR A 441 26.83 -3.77 -5.64
C THR A 441 27.17 -5.19 -6.08
N GLU A 442 28.46 -5.49 -6.17
CA GLU A 442 28.97 -6.81 -6.53
C GLU A 442 29.65 -7.47 -5.33
N ALA A 443 29.33 -8.74 -5.05
CA ALA A 443 30.02 -9.56 -4.07
C ALA A 443 30.67 -10.77 -4.74
N ARG A 444 31.95 -11.04 -4.41
CA ARG A 444 32.69 -12.21 -4.90
C ARG A 444 33.09 -13.11 -3.73
N HIS A 445 32.74 -14.39 -3.81
CA HIS A 445 33.13 -15.38 -2.81
C HIS A 445 34.23 -16.27 -3.36
N HIS A 446 35.34 -16.34 -2.63
CA HIS A 446 36.48 -17.18 -2.97
C HIS A 446 36.63 -18.30 -1.95
N LEU A 447 37.01 -19.49 -2.41
CA LEU A 447 37.62 -20.47 -1.52
C LEU A 447 39.01 -19.95 -1.11
N PRO A 448 39.43 -20.12 0.16
CA PRO A 448 40.77 -19.68 0.58
C PRO A 448 41.87 -20.25 -0.32
N GLY A 449 42.63 -19.36 -0.97
CA GLY A 449 43.72 -19.71 -1.88
C GLY A 449 43.32 -19.89 -3.36
N ALA A 450 42.04 -19.76 -3.71
CA ALA A 450 41.59 -19.78 -5.10
C ALA A 450 41.67 -18.39 -5.75
N GLU A 451 42.27 -18.31 -6.95
CA GLU A 451 42.38 -17.06 -7.70
C GLU A 451 41.03 -16.59 -8.28
N ALA A 452 40.20 -17.53 -8.73
CA ALA A 452 38.87 -17.23 -9.27
C ALA A 452 37.77 -17.39 -8.19
N PRO A 453 36.72 -16.54 -8.21
CA PRO A 453 35.58 -16.69 -7.31
C PRO A 453 34.77 -17.94 -7.66
N SER A 454 34.19 -18.59 -6.64
CA SER A 454 33.21 -19.65 -6.82
C SER A 454 31.78 -19.13 -6.98
N VAL A 455 31.50 -17.91 -6.51
CA VAL A 455 30.20 -17.23 -6.62
C VAL A 455 30.44 -15.75 -6.88
N ILE A 456 29.67 -15.18 -7.81
CA ILE A 456 29.57 -13.74 -8.03
C ILE A 456 28.09 -13.36 -7.87
N GLU A 457 27.81 -12.35 -7.05
CA GLU A 457 26.46 -11.85 -6.82
C GLU A 457 26.35 -10.39 -7.20
N LEU A 458 25.26 -10.02 -7.86
CA LEU A 458 24.81 -8.63 -8.01
C LEU A 458 23.67 -8.38 -7.03
N ARG A 459 23.78 -7.31 -6.24
CA ARG A 459 22.79 -6.94 -5.21
C ARG A 459 22.24 -5.55 -5.51
N GLN A 460 20.92 -5.47 -5.63
CA GLN A 460 20.18 -4.22 -5.76
C GLN A 460 19.95 -3.61 -4.38
N GLY A 461 20.45 -2.40 -4.13
CA GLY A 461 20.31 -1.73 -2.85
C GLY A 461 18.90 -1.20 -2.56
N GLY A 462 18.17 -0.77 -3.61
CA GLY A 462 16.80 -0.27 -3.55
C GLY A 462 15.77 -1.22 -4.16
N GLY A 463 14.65 -0.67 -4.63
CA GLY A 463 13.60 -1.44 -5.31
C GLY A 463 13.11 -2.64 -4.50
N LEU A 464 13.24 -3.84 -5.09
CA LEU A 464 12.86 -5.10 -4.44
C LEU A 464 14.04 -5.83 -3.77
N GLY A 465 15.19 -5.17 -3.62
CA GLY A 465 16.34 -5.70 -2.88
C GLY A 465 16.89 -7.01 -3.45
N ARG A 466 16.86 -7.18 -4.77
CA ARG A 466 17.20 -8.46 -5.42
C ARG A 466 18.69 -8.79 -5.29
N THR A 467 18.97 -10.07 -5.09
CA THR A 467 20.31 -10.65 -5.22
C THR A 467 20.28 -11.68 -6.34
N LEU A 468 21.15 -11.52 -7.34
CA LEU A 468 21.29 -12.43 -8.46
C LEU A 468 22.68 -13.05 -8.46
N GLU A 469 22.75 -14.37 -8.50
CA GLU A 469 23.99 -15.07 -8.82
C GLU A 469 24.26 -14.93 -10.33
N VAL A 470 25.47 -14.49 -10.68
CA VAL A 470 25.88 -14.24 -12.06
C VAL A 470 27.21 -14.92 -12.36
N ASP A 471 27.48 -15.15 -13.64
CA ASP A 471 28.78 -15.62 -14.10
C ASP A 471 29.73 -14.44 -14.36
N PRO A 472 31.03 -14.72 -14.61
CA PRO A 472 32.01 -13.67 -14.88
C PRO A 472 31.69 -12.79 -16.09
N ALA A 473 31.00 -13.31 -17.11
CA ALA A 473 30.72 -12.55 -18.33
C ALA A 473 29.64 -11.48 -18.08
N LEU A 474 28.54 -11.86 -17.42
CA LEU A 474 27.50 -10.91 -17.05
C LEU A 474 28.00 -9.90 -16.00
N ALA A 475 28.79 -10.34 -15.02
CA ALA A 475 29.41 -9.44 -14.04
C ALA A 475 30.33 -8.41 -14.72
N ALA A 476 31.16 -8.84 -15.67
CA ALA A 476 32.02 -7.94 -16.45
C ALA A 476 31.19 -6.94 -17.29
N LEU A 477 30.09 -7.38 -17.90
CA LEU A 477 29.20 -6.50 -18.68
C LEU A 477 28.56 -5.44 -17.79
N VAL A 478 28.04 -5.83 -16.62
CA VAL A 478 27.44 -4.88 -15.67
C VAL A 478 28.49 -3.91 -15.14
N GLY A 479 29.67 -4.40 -14.76
CA GLY A 479 30.77 -3.56 -14.29
C GLY A 479 31.32 -2.58 -15.33
N ALA A 480 31.15 -2.87 -16.63
CA ALA A 480 31.53 -1.99 -17.74
C ALA A 480 30.35 -1.20 -18.35
N SER A 481 29.15 -1.30 -17.78
CA SER A 481 27.96 -0.56 -18.24
C SER A 481 27.96 0.85 -17.65
N ASP A 482 28.70 1.76 -18.25
CA ASP A 482 28.81 3.19 -17.88
C ASP A 482 28.17 4.14 -18.91
N GLY A 483 27.58 3.58 -19.98
CA GLY A 483 26.99 4.32 -21.10
C GLY A 483 27.95 4.65 -22.25
N GLU A 484 29.25 4.37 -22.14
CA GLU A 484 30.26 4.69 -23.17
C GLU A 484 30.34 3.68 -24.31
N LEU A 485 29.99 2.42 -24.05
CA LEU A 485 29.95 1.35 -25.05
C LEU A 485 28.55 0.77 -25.18
N THR A 486 28.24 0.29 -26.39
CA THR A 486 27.00 -0.45 -26.61
C THR A 486 27.08 -1.85 -26.00
N VAL A 487 25.94 -2.44 -25.66
CA VAL A 487 25.86 -3.80 -25.11
C VAL A 487 26.55 -4.81 -26.03
N GLY A 488 26.42 -4.65 -27.34
CA GLY A 488 27.08 -5.50 -28.33
C GLY A 488 28.60 -5.34 -28.37
N GLN A 489 29.12 -4.12 -28.20
CA GLN A 489 30.57 -3.87 -28.09
C GLN A 489 31.16 -4.45 -26.80
N LEU A 490 30.45 -4.28 -25.68
CA LEU A 490 30.84 -4.89 -24.40
C LEU A 490 30.88 -6.42 -24.52
N SER A 491 29.84 -7.01 -25.11
CA SER A 491 29.75 -8.46 -25.32
C SER A 491 30.92 -9.00 -26.18
N ASP A 492 31.31 -8.29 -27.24
CA ASP A 492 32.44 -8.71 -28.09
C ASP A 492 33.77 -8.64 -27.34
N ALA A 493 34.01 -7.54 -26.62
CA ALA A 493 35.24 -7.36 -25.85
C ALA A 493 35.38 -8.41 -24.73
N ILE A 494 34.26 -8.74 -24.08
CA ILE A 494 34.23 -9.80 -23.06
C ILE A 494 34.44 -11.17 -23.69
N ALA A 495 33.86 -11.44 -24.87
CA ALA A 495 34.09 -12.69 -25.59
C ALA A 495 35.57 -12.89 -25.95
N GLU A 496 36.24 -11.81 -26.40
CA GLU A 496 37.69 -11.82 -26.66
C GLU A 496 38.49 -12.09 -25.38
N LEU A 497 38.15 -11.42 -24.27
CA LEU A 497 38.83 -11.58 -22.98
C LEU A 497 38.68 -13.00 -22.40
N LEU A 498 37.52 -13.63 -22.60
CA LEU A 498 37.21 -14.98 -22.13
C LEU A 498 37.58 -16.08 -23.13
N GLU A 499 38.10 -15.72 -24.31
CA GLU A 499 38.44 -16.62 -25.41
C GLU A 499 37.26 -17.52 -25.85
N VAL A 500 36.05 -16.95 -25.93
CA VAL A 500 34.82 -17.63 -26.35
C VAL A 500 34.22 -17.07 -27.64
N ASP A 501 33.25 -17.78 -28.23
CA ASP A 501 32.55 -17.31 -29.43
C ASP A 501 31.65 -16.10 -29.11
N ALA A 502 31.87 -14.99 -29.80
CA ALA A 502 31.17 -13.73 -29.55
C ALA A 502 29.68 -13.78 -29.89
N ALA A 503 29.28 -14.53 -30.92
CA ALA A 503 27.87 -14.64 -31.30
C ALA A 503 27.09 -15.46 -30.27
N ALA A 504 27.68 -16.56 -29.79
CA ALA A 504 27.11 -17.37 -28.72
C ALA A 504 27.02 -16.58 -27.40
N LEU A 505 28.07 -15.84 -27.04
CA LEU A 505 28.04 -15.02 -25.81
C LEU A 505 26.99 -13.91 -25.89
N ARG A 506 26.85 -13.23 -27.03
CA ARG A 506 25.78 -12.23 -27.23
C ARG A 506 24.39 -12.85 -27.09
N ALA A 507 24.16 -14.00 -27.68
CA ALA A 507 22.87 -14.69 -27.59
C ALA A 507 22.51 -15.09 -26.14
N ASP A 508 23.51 -15.35 -25.29
CA ASP A 508 23.32 -15.59 -23.85
C ASP A 508 23.10 -14.29 -23.05
N LEU A 509 23.92 -13.26 -23.32
CA LEU A 509 23.90 -12.01 -22.55
C LEU A 509 22.68 -11.14 -22.84
N LEU A 510 22.20 -11.06 -24.08
CA LEU A 510 21.13 -10.12 -24.45
C LEU A 510 19.80 -10.37 -23.68
N PRO A 511 19.29 -11.61 -23.55
CA PRO A 511 18.13 -11.88 -22.71
C PRO A 511 18.33 -11.50 -21.23
N ARG A 512 19.55 -11.68 -20.71
CA ARG A 512 19.89 -11.38 -19.31
C ARG A 512 20.01 -9.88 -19.08
N VAL A 513 20.60 -9.14 -20.02
CA VAL A 513 20.61 -7.67 -20.03
C VAL A 513 19.19 -7.12 -20.08
N ARG A 514 18.31 -7.70 -20.91
CA ARG A 514 16.88 -7.33 -20.96
C ARG A 514 16.22 -7.49 -19.59
N GLU A 515 16.45 -8.60 -18.89
CA GLU A 515 15.96 -8.81 -17.52
C GLU A 515 16.57 -7.79 -16.53
N LEU A 516 17.89 -7.55 -16.57
CA LEU A 516 18.55 -6.58 -15.69
C LEU A 516 18.04 -5.15 -15.89
N VAL A 517 17.70 -4.77 -17.13
CA VAL A 517 17.07 -3.47 -17.42
C VAL A 517 15.64 -3.45 -16.85
N PHE A 518 14.86 -4.50 -17.07
CA PHE A 518 13.49 -4.59 -16.57
C PHE A 518 13.40 -4.54 -15.03
N ILE A 519 14.27 -5.26 -14.32
CA ILE A 519 14.31 -5.24 -12.84
C ILE A 519 15.09 -4.06 -12.27
N GLY A 520 15.59 -3.14 -13.12
CA GLY A 520 16.24 -1.89 -12.71
C GLY A 520 17.64 -2.03 -12.11
N MET A 521 18.39 -3.08 -12.44
CA MET A 521 19.83 -3.17 -12.14
C MET A 521 20.69 -2.50 -13.23
N LEU A 522 20.19 -2.48 -14.46
CA LEU A 522 20.69 -1.65 -15.55
C LEU A 522 19.62 -0.63 -15.96
N ARG A 523 20.05 0.49 -16.53
CA ARG A 523 19.19 1.51 -17.13
C ARG A 523 19.60 1.72 -18.58
N LEU A 524 18.65 1.94 -19.48
CA LEU A 524 18.95 2.42 -20.83
C LEU A 524 19.47 3.86 -20.72
N ALA A 525 20.55 4.17 -21.45
CA ALA A 525 21.23 5.47 -21.40
C ALA A 525 20.55 6.57 -22.22
#